data_AF-R9C995-F1
#
_entry.id   AF-R9C995-F1
#
_cell.length_a   1.000
_cell.length_b   1.000
_cell.length_c   1.000
_cell.angle_alpha   90.00
_cell.angle_beta   90.00
_cell.angle_gamma   90.00
#
_symmetry.space_group_name_H-M   'P 1'
#
loop_
_entity.id
_entity.type
_entity.pdbx_description
1 polymer ?
#
loop_
_entity_poly.entity_id
_entity_poly.type
_entity_poly.pdbx_seq_one_letter_code
_entity_poly.pdbx_strand_id
1 'polypeptide(L)' 'MISINFSSDIELGTFKVVLIDPNNNITNILEQSQEGTEVYKVKKGNNRIKIVAKEAKGKLKLDITPEKDGLEIDIISTN' A
#
# COMPACT_ATOMS: atom_id res chain seq x y z
N MET A 1 14.24 -2.91 -1.96
CA MET A 1 13.25 -1.91 -2.42
C MET A 1 12.04 -2.70 -2.87
N ILE A 2 10.87 -2.10 -2.80
CA ILE A 2 9.65 -2.67 -3.39
C ILE A 2 9.14 -1.68 -4.43
N SER A 3 8.72 -2.19 -5.58
CA SER A 3 7.95 -1.43 -6.56
C SER A 3 6.48 -1.74 -6.35
N ILE A 4 5.65 -0.70 -6.27
CA ILE A 4 4.21 -0.81 -6.12
C ILE A 4 3.56 -0.13 -7.33
N ASN A 5 2.93 -0.93 -8.17
CA ASN A 5 2.02 -0.44 -9.21
C ASN A 5 0.61 -0.47 -8.63
N PHE A 6 -0.10 0.65 -8.74
CA PHE A 6 -1.41 0.82 -8.16
C PHE A 6 -2.38 1.45 -9.15
N SER A 7 -3.65 1.05 -9.02
CA SER A 7 -4.77 1.67 -9.69
C SER A 7 -5.97 1.61 -8.76
N SER A 8 -6.67 2.73 -8.62
CA SER A 8 -7.84 2.85 -7.77
C SER A 8 -8.91 3.69 -8.44
N ASP A 9 -10.15 3.26 -8.24
CA ASP A 9 -11.35 3.92 -8.74
C ASP A 9 -12.35 3.96 -7.58
N ILE A 10 -12.40 5.11 -6.91
CA ILE A 10 -13.19 5.36 -5.70
C ILE A 10 -14.43 6.18 -6.09
N GLU A 11 -15.60 5.57 -5.91
CA GLU A 11 -16.90 6.12 -6.27
C GLU A 11 -17.51 6.98 -5.14
N LEU A 12 -17.18 6.67 -3.88
CA LEU A 12 -17.77 7.31 -2.70
C LEU A 12 -16.78 7.24 -1.52
N GLY A 13 -16.91 8.19 -0.58
CA GLY A 13 -16.25 8.16 0.73
C GLY A 13 -14.82 8.68 0.72
N THR A 14 -14.06 8.36 1.77
CA THR A 14 -12.62 8.66 1.82
C THR A 14 -11.79 7.39 1.80
N PHE A 15 -10.72 7.41 1.04
CA PHE A 15 -9.86 6.25 0.82
C PHE A 15 -8.40 6.66 0.70
N LYS A 16 -7.51 5.92 1.37
CA LYS A 16 -6.06 6.02 1.17
C LYS A 16 -5.34 4.70 1.45
N VAL A 17 -4.17 4.53 0.86
CA VAL A 17 -3.25 3.42 1.13
C VAL A 17 -1.96 3.99 1.70
N VAL A 18 -1.47 3.41 2.79
CA VAL A 18 -0.25 3.86 3.47
C VAL A 18 0.73 2.71 3.70
N LEU A 19 2.02 3.01 3.60
CA LEU A 19 3.11 2.17 4.07
C LEU A 19 3.50 2.60 5.49
N ILE A 20 3.55 1.66 6.42
CA ILE A 20 3.95 1.87 7.81
C ILE A 20 5.23 1.08 8.06
N ASP A 21 6.31 1.77 8.42
CA ASP A 21 7.60 1.15 8.70
C ASP A 21 7.66 0.54 10.13
N PRO A 22 8.73 -0.19 10.48
CA PRO A 22 8.89 -0.79 11.82
C PRO A 22 8.93 0.22 12.98
N ASN A 23 9.19 1.50 12.69
CA ASN A 23 9.22 2.60 13.66
C ASN A 23 7.88 3.36 13.69
N ASN A 24 6.84 2.85 13.01
CA ASN A 24 5.53 3.48 12.83
C ASN A 24 5.54 4.80 12.04
N ASN A 25 6.57 5.07 11.23
CA ASN A 25 6.50 6.17 10.27
C ASN A 25 5.53 5.80 9.15
N ILE A 26 4.70 6.76 8.77
CA ILE A 26 3.64 6.59 7.77
C ILE A 26 4.06 7.32 6.49
N THR A 27 4.08 6.59 5.39
CA THR A 27 4.24 7.12 4.04
C THR A 27 2.95 6.88 3.27
N ASN A 28 2.37 7.92 2.68
CA ASN A 28 1.22 7.76 1.78
C ASN A 28 1.68 7.10 0.47
N ILE A 29 0.94 6.09 0.00
CA ILE A 29 1.15 5.47 -1.31
C ILE A 29 0.20 6.09 -2.34
N LEU A 30 -1.10 6.16 -2.00
CA LEU A 30 -2.09 6.84 -2.82
C LEU A 30 -3.27 7.35 -1.98
N GLU A 31 -4.00 8.32 -2.54
CA GLU A 31 -5.25 8.85 -1.97
C GLU A 31 -6.32 8.93 -3.07
N GLN A 32 -7.55 8.53 -2.74
CA GLN A 32 -8.70 8.51 -3.65
C GLN A 32 -8.44 7.74 -4.95
N SER A 33 -9.05 8.15 -6.07
CA SER A 33 -8.82 7.56 -7.40
C SER A 33 -7.50 8.05 -7.97
N GLN A 34 -6.57 7.12 -8.10
CA GLN A 34 -5.23 7.38 -8.60
C GLN A 34 -4.66 6.10 -9.23
N GLU A 35 -3.84 6.29 -10.26
CA GLU A 35 -3.00 5.24 -10.83
C GLU A 35 -1.54 5.70 -10.88
N GLY A 36 -0.62 4.74 -10.82
CA GLY A 36 0.80 5.05 -10.84
C GLY A 36 1.69 3.88 -10.50
N THR A 37 2.99 4.15 -10.47
CA THR A 37 3.99 3.20 -10.00
C THR A 37 5.02 3.97 -9.19
N GLU A 38 5.26 3.51 -7.97
CA GLU A 38 6.24 4.12 -7.06
C GLU A 38 7.17 3.06 -6.47
N VAL A 39 8.41 3.46 -6.19
CA VAL A 39 9.43 2.60 -5.60
C VAL A 39 9.72 3.08 -4.18
N TYR A 40 9.62 2.16 -3.22
CA TYR A 40 9.86 2.44 -1.81
C TYR A 40 11.06 1.68 -1.27
N LYS A 41 11.87 2.39 -0.47
CA LYS A 41 12.90 1.77 0.36
C LYS A 41 12.28 1.28 1.67
N VAL A 42 12.06 -0.02 1.76
CA VAL A 42 11.61 -0.68 3.01
C VAL A 42 12.76 -0.82 4.01
N LYS A 43 12.46 -0.63 5.30
CA LYS A 43 13.41 -0.84 6.39
C LYS A 43 13.41 -2.30 6.82
N LYS A 44 14.53 -2.80 7.37
CA LYS A 44 14.59 -4.14 7.98
C LYS A 44 13.60 -4.23 9.13
N GLY A 45 12.80 -5.30 9.17
CA GLY A 45 11.76 -5.54 10.18
C GLY A 45 10.37 -5.59 9.54
N ASN A 46 9.33 -5.63 10.39
CA ASN A 46 7.95 -5.77 9.92
C ASN A 46 7.41 -4.43 9.42
N ASN A 47 7.22 -4.34 8.11
CA ASN A 47 6.53 -3.21 7.46
C ASN A 47 5.08 -3.64 7.19
N ARG A 48 4.15 -2.68 7.13
CA ARG A 48 2.73 -2.95 6.88
C ARG A 48 2.20 -2.02 5.82
N ILE A 49 1.50 -2.54 4.83
CA ILE A 49 0.64 -1.73 3.96
C ILE A 49 -0.75 -1.74 4.58
N LYS A 50 -1.32 -0.57 4.81
CA LYS A 50 -2.65 -0.42 5.40
C LYS A 50 -3.56 0.36 4.46
N ILE A 51 -4.73 -0.21 4.21
CA ILE A 51 -5.84 0.46 3.54
C ILE A 51 -6.66 1.16 4.63
N VAL A 52 -6.89 2.46 4.47
CA VAL A 52 -7.70 3.27 5.37
C VAL A 52 -8.85 3.84 4.57
N ALA A 53 -10.06 3.50 4.97
CA ALA A 53 -11.27 3.93 4.29
C ALA A 53 -12.35 4.34 5.30
N LYS A 54 -13.16 5.34 4.95
CA LYS A 54 -14.38 5.71 5.67
C LYS A 54 -15.52 5.85 4.67
N GLU A 55 -16.54 5.01 4.85
CA GLU A 55 -17.73 4.98 3.99
C GLU A 55 -17.37 4.86 2.50
N ALA A 56 -16.26 4.18 2.21
CA ALA A 56 -15.70 4.14 0.86
C ALA A 56 -16.29 3.00 0.04
N LYS A 57 -16.57 3.28 -1.23
CA LYS A 57 -16.96 2.29 -2.24
C LYS A 57 -16.08 2.49 -3.46
N GLY A 58 -15.54 1.40 -4.00
CA GLY A 58 -14.67 1.47 -5.18
C GLY A 58 -13.89 0.19 -5.40
N LYS A 59 -12.87 0.29 -6.25
CA LYS A 59 -11.93 -0.78 -6.59
C LYS A 59 -10.51 -0.33 -6.32
N LEU A 60 -9.68 -1.26 -5.86
CA LEU A 60 -8.25 -1.08 -5.66
C LEU A 60 -7.53 -2.27 -6.27
N LYS A 61 -6.48 -2.00 -7.06
CA LYS A 61 -5.49 -2.97 -7.49
C LYS A 61 -4.12 -2.51 -6.99
N LEU A 62 -3.39 -3.42 -6.35
CA LEU A 62 -2.01 -3.24 -5.90
C LEU A 62 -1.19 -4.43 -6.40
N ASP A 63 -0.19 -4.15 -7.24
CA ASP A 63 0.82 -5.11 -7.67
C ASP A 63 2.14 -4.75 -6.98
N ILE A 64 2.64 -5.63 -6.10
CA ILE A 64 3.84 -5.37 -5.28
C ILE A 64 4.94 -6.32 -5.71
N THR A 65 6.07 -5.76 -6.14
CA THR A 65 7.22 -6.52 -6.62
C THR A 65 8.46 -6.21 -5.78
N PRO A 66 9.09 -7.20 -5.12
CA PRO A 66 10.38 -7.01 -4.48
C PRO A 66 11.47 -6.90 -5.55
N GLU A 67 12.31 -5.86 -5.47
CA GLU A 67 13.41 -5.65 -6.43
C GLU A 67 14.70 -6.42 -6.07
N LYS A 68 14.73 -7.11 -4.92
CA LYS A 68 15.86 -7.91 -4.45
C LYS A 68 15.37 -9.19 -3.79
N ASP A 69 16.16 -10.25 -3.94
CA ASP A 69 15.94 -11.52 -3.27
C ASP A 69 16.00 -11.39 -1.75
N GLY A 70 15.25 -12.24 -1.05
CA GLY A 70 15.19 -12.29 0.42
C GLY A 70 14.16 -11.36 1.08
N LEU A 71 13.32 -10.70 0.27
CA LEU A 71 12.10 -10.07 0.77
C LEU A 71 10.95 -11.07 0.69
N GLU A 72 10.40 -11.42 1.85
CA GLU A 72 9.16 -12.19 1.96
C GLU A 72 7.99 -11.20 2.06
N ILE A 73 6.95 -11.45 1.27
CA ILE A 73 5.71 -10.66 1.27
C ILE A 73 4.59 -11.59 1.70
N ASP A 74 4.07 -11.36 2.90
CA ASP A 74 2.90 -12.04 3.43
C ASP A 74 1.67 -11.14 3.32
N ILE A 75 0.62 -11.65 2.68
CA ILE A 75 -0.68 -10.98 2.63
C ILE A 75 -1.54 -11.54 3.76
N ILE A 76 -1.70 -10.75 4.83
CA ILE A 76 -2.49 -11.12 6.00
C ILE A 76 -3.79 -10.30 6.00
N SER A 77 -4.93 -10.97 5.91
CA SER A 77 -6.24 -10.35 6.14
C SER A 77 -6.59 -10.47 7.62
N THR A 78 -6.87 -9.36 8.28
CA THR A 78 -7.36 -9.33 9.68
C THR A 78 -8.77 -8.74 9.70
N ASN A 79 -9.72 -9.50 10.22
CA ASN A 79 -11.12 -9.10 10.41
C ASN A 79 -11.31 -8.37 11.74
#